data_AF-A0A352SFK8-F1
#
_entry.id   AF-A0A352SFK8-F1
#
_cell.length_a   1.000
_cell.length_b   1.000
_cell.length_c   1.000
_cell.angle_alpha   90.00
_cell.angle_beta   90.00
_cell.angle_gamma   90.00
#
_symmetry.space_group_name_H-M   'P 1'
#
loop_
_entity.id
_entity.type
_entity.pdbx_description
1 polymer ?
#
loop_
_entity_poly.entity_id
_entity_poly.type
_entity_poly.pdbx_seq_one_letter_code
_entity_poly.pdbx_strand_id
1 'polypeptide(L)'
;ESIPYLFQAFKRIDESENRYIEGTGLGLSIVKQLVELMGGDISVNSVYTKGSTFIITIPQKVVSNEEIGELDLETRHGTNQRESYKQSFEAEKARVLIVDDNEMNRMVAKKLLRDTKVMVDTAESGEKCLKKSLQTRYDVIFMDHLMPEMDGIECLHAIRTQMGGFNQNTPVVALTANAGSENKALYFREGFDGYLLKPVSGVQLEEELIRHLPKNLFRQFNAEGTVGMIEAPILEHRKKVPVMISTDTTSDLPDYLIDENLAAVMPYRVKTEGGEFLDGVETETDGILAYMKERGEMAQSEAPKVSDYEEFFAEQLTKAQFVVHISMAESVSPGFANALEASKAFDNVMVIDSGQLSSGMGLIVLYALSCAAGGMGAGDIVQKLKAYKKQIQTSFIVSETGYLMQAGKISEKVHKLCQAFMLHPVVVLKNGRMKIKKIYVGRRKTAWKKYIASTFNKELHMDKKMLFITYAGLTNDELKEITKEVREKDAIENIIYQKASPAVAINCGPGTFGLLFAKMDDE
;
A
#
# COMPACT_ATOMS: atom_id res chain seq x y z
N GLU A 1 30.83 9.65 8.85
CA GLU A 1 32.23 9.17 8.67
C GLU A 1 32.63 8.04 9.64
N SER A 2 31.94 7.85 10.77
CA SER A 2 32.40 6.95 11.84
C SER A 2 31.97 5.47 11.75
N ILE A 3 31.09 5.10 10.80
CA ILE A 3 30.54 3.74 10.64
C ILE A 3 31.61 2.64 10.52
N PRO A 4 32.72 2.81 9.78
CA PRO A 4 33.74 1.77 9.64
C PRO A 4 34.40 1.34 10.96
N TYR A 5 34.30 2.17 12.01
CA TYR A 5 34.93 1.94 13.31
C TYR A 5 33.99 1.35 14.36
N LEU A 6 32.71 1.17 14.01
CA LEU A 6 31.64 0.82 14.95
C LEU A 6 31.82 -0.54 15.64
N PHE A 7 32.44 -1.49 14.95
CA PHE A 7 32.68 -2.85 15.47
C PHE A 7 34.11 -3.05 16.01
N GLN A 8 34.91 -1.98 16.15
CA GLN A 8 36.25 -2.07 16.74
C GLN A 8 36.16 -2.05 18.26
N ALA A 9 36.81 -3.02 18.91
CA ALA A 9 36.87 -3.09 20.36
C ALA A 9 37.52 -1.82 20.94
N PHE A 10 36.97 -1.33 22.06
CA PHE A 10 37.47 -0.17 22.82
C PHE A 10 37.42 1.18 22.09
N LYS A 11 36.77 1.26 20.92
CA LYS A 11 36.66 2.51 20.18
C LYS A 11 35.27 3.11 20.36
N ARG A 12 35.22 4.34 20.88
CA ARG A 12 33.98 5.11 21.05
C ARG A 12 33.94 6.23 20.02
N ILE A 13 32.77 6.43 19.41
CA ILE A 13 32.54 7.48 18.41
C ILE A 13 32.12 8.75 19.15
N ASP A 14 32.74 9.89 18.80
CA ASP A 14 32.51 11.23 19.35
C ASP A 14 32.62 11.31 20.88
N GLU A 15 33.82 11.06 21.40
CA GLU A 15 34.14 11.15 22.85
C GLU A 15 33.88 12.54 23.46
N SER A 16 33.90 13.61 22.64
CA SER A 16 33.62 14.97 23.10
C SER A 16 32.15 15.21 23.44
N GLU A 17 31.22 14.63 22.67
CA GLU A 17 29.77 14.78 22.91
C GLU A 17 29.22 13.67 23.82
N ASN A 18 29.81 12.47 23.79
CA ASN A 18 29.36 11.31 24.54
C ASN A 18 30.12 11.08 25.86
N ARG A 19 30.82 12.10 26.37
CA ARG A 19 31.71 12.00 27.54
C ARG A 19 31.01 11.56 28.84
N TYR A 20 29.69 11.76 28.91
CA TYR A 20 28.85 11.43 30.06
C TYR A 20 28.10 10.09 29.93
N ILE A 21 28.22 9.39 28.80
CA ILE A 21 27.58 8.08 28.57
C ILE A 21 28.56 6.99 29.00
N GLU A 22 28.22 6.18 29.99
CA GLU A 22 29.06 5.06 30.44
C GLU A 22 29.02 3.90 29.42
N GLY A 23 30.18 3.27 29.17
CA GLY A 23 30.31 2.14 28.25
C GLY A 23 31.75 1.90 27.78
N THR A 24 32.18 0.64 27.73
CA THR A 24 33.55 0.21 27.39
C THR A 24 33.83 0.17 25.88
N GLY A 25 32.81 0.39 25.04
CA GLY A 25 32.93 0.25 23.57
C GLY A 25 33.09 -1.21 23.11
N LEU A 26 32.79 -2.19 23.97
CA LEU A 26 32.97 -3.62 23.66
C LEU A 26 31.71 -4.32 23.14
N GLY A 27 30.53 -3.74 23.35
CA GLY A 27 29.26 -4.43 23.08
C GLY A 27 29.12 -4.90 21.63
N LEU A 28 29.28 -3.98 20.66
CA LEU A 28 29.13 -4.32 19.25
C LEU A 28 30.26 -5.20 18.71
N SER A 29 31.48 -5.08 19.24
CA SER A 29 32.58 -5.98 18.85
C SER A 29 32.33 -7.42 19.34
N ILE A 30 31.73 -7.60 20.52
CA ILE A 30 31.36 -8.92 21.03
C ILE A 30 30.21 -9.51 20.21
N VAL A 31 29.19 -8.72 19.89
CA VAL A 31 28.07 -9.16 19.05
C VAL A 31 28.57 -9.64 17.69
N LYS A 32 29.48 -8.90 17.05
CA LYS A 32 30.08 -9.31 15.77
C LYS A 32 30.81 -10.65 15.88
N GLN A 33 31.63 -10.84 16.91
CA GLN A 33 32.32 -12.11 17.14
C GLN A 33 31.37 -13.29 17.33
N LEU A 34 30.28 -13.10 18.09
CA LEU A 34 29.29 -14.15 18.31
C LEU A 34 28.57 -14.55 17.01
N VAL A 35 28.18 -13.56 16.20
CA VAL A 35 27.52 -13.80 14.91
C VAL A 35 28.46 -14.54 13.96
N GLU A 36 29.73 -14.13 13.87
CA GLU A 36 30.75 -14.82 13.06
C GLU A 36 30.99 -16.26 13.53
N LEU A 37 31.00 -16.52 14.85
CA LEU A 37 31.10 -17.87 15.41
C LEU A 37 29.89 -18.76 15.06
N MET A 38 28.71 -18.15 14.87
CA MET A 38 27.51 -18.84 14.39
C MET A 38 27.50 -19.00 12.85
N GLY A 39 28.60 -18.66 12.17
CA GLY A 39 28.73 -18.70 10.72
C GLY A 39 27.94 -17.61 10.00
N GLY A 40 27.49 -16.60 10.73
CA GLY A 40 26.68 -15.49 10.24
C GLY A 40 27.48 -14.23 9.90
N ASP A 41 26.76 -13.15 9.57
CA ASP A 41 27.29 -11.81 9.30
C ASP A 41 26.43 -10.72 9.96
N ILE A 42 27.02 -9.56 10.25
CA ILE A 42 26.34 -8.39 10.83
C ILE A 42 26.69 -7.10 10.08
N SER A 43 25.66 -6.30 9.76
CA SER A 43 25.79 -5.01 9.09
C SER A 43 24.92 -3.93 9.74
N VAL A 44 25.12 -2.66 9.33
CA VAL A 44 24.40 -1.50 9.87
C VAL A 44 24.09 -0.49 8.77
N ASN A 45 22.84 -0.03 8.73
CA ASN A 45 22.37 1.09 7.91
C ASN A 45 21.97 2.22 8.85
N SER A 46 22.55 3.41 8.70
CA SER A 46 22.32 4.53 9.61
C SER A 46 22.14 5.83 8.85
N VAL A 47 21.10 6.58 9.21
CA VAL A 47 20.84 7.92 8.68
C VAL A 47 20.90 8.90 9.84
N TYR A 48 21.77 9.90 9.72
CA TYR A 48 21.97 10.92 10.75
C TYR A 48 20.61 11.55 11.14
N THR A 49 20.40 11.74 12.45
CA THR A 49 19.16 12.18 13.10
C THR A 49 17.89 11.34 12.90
N LYS A 50 17.90 10.29 12.06
CA LYS A 50 16.72 9.44 11.80
C LYS A 50 16.79 8.06 12.47
N GLY A 51 17.99 7.57 12.80
CA GLY A 51 18.18 6.30 13.49
C GLY A 51 19.10 5.33 12.74
N SER A 52 19.27 4.12 13.30
CA SER A 52 20.12 3.07 12.72
C SER A 52 19.41 1.72 12.76
N THR A 53 19.51 0.97 11.67
CA THR A 53 19.03 -0.41 11.54
C THR A 53 20.23 -1.33 11.47
N PHE A 54 20.33 -2.26 12.41
CA PHE A 54 21.35 -3.31 12.42
C PHE A 54 20.74 -4.60 11.87
N ILE A 55 21.45 -5.27 10.97
CA ILE A 55 20.99 -6.49 10.31
C ILE A 55 21.96 -7.61 10.66
N ILE A 56 21.43 -8.74 11.12
CA ILE A 56 22.21 -9.94 11.45
C ILE A 56 21.67 -11.08 10.61
N THR A 57 22.56 -11.81 9.93
CA THR A 57 22.23 -13.00 9.15
C THR A 57 22.93 -14.19 9.78
N ILE A 58 22.21 -15.26 10.09
CA ILE A 58 22.80 -16.49 10.67
C ILE A 58 22.29 -17.70 9.87
N PRO A 59 23.18 -18.53 9.31
CA PRO A 59 22.77 -19.75 8.64
C PRO A 59 22.22 -20.76 9.65
N GLN A 60 21.04 -21.31 9.37
CA GLN A 60 20.39 -22.33 10.20
C GLN A 60 19.94 -23.49 9.32
N LYS A 61 20.08 -24.72 9.81
CA LYS A 61 19.60 -25.92 9.11
C LYS A 61 18.17 -26.21 9.55
N VAL A 62 17.28 -26.47 8.60
CA VAL A 62 15.95 -27.01 8.89
C VAL A 62 16.11 -28.48 9.29
N VAL A 63 15.81 -28.79 10.56
CA VAL A 63 15.98 -30.13 11.15
C VAL A 63 14.69 -30.97 11.07
N SER A 64 13.53 -30.32 10.98
CA SER A 64 12.20 -30.94 10.84
C SER A 64 11.26 -30.00 10.08
N ASN A 65 10.26 -30.55 9.39
CA ASN A 65 9.15 -29.81 8.77
C ASN A 65 7.95 -29.65 9.72
N GLU A 66 8.04 -30.17 10.95
CA GLU A 66 7.05 -29.89 11.98
C GLU A 66 7.14 -28.42 12.39
N GLU A 67 5.98 -27.76 12.45
CA GLU A 67 5.88 -26.36 12.83
C GLU A 67 6.36 -26.18 14.28
N ILE A 68 7.31 -25.26 14.49
CA ILE A 68 7.92 -24.99 15.81
C ILE A 68 7.01 -24.05 16.65
N GLY A 69 5.86 -23.64 16.11
CA GLY A 69 4.89 -22.70 16.67
C GLY A 69 4.74 -21.41 15.84
N GLU A 70 3.71 -20.61 16.14
CA GLU A 70 3.53 -19.26 15.57
C GLU A 70 4.48 -18.26 16.28
N LEU A 71 5.51 -17.81 15.57
CA LEU A 71 6.46 -16.83 16.08
C LEU A 71 5.88 -15.42 15.91
N ASP A 72 5.17 -14.92 16.93
CA ASP A 72 4.68 -13.54 16.96
C ASP A 72 5.83 -12.58 17.34
N LEU A 73 6.53 -12.06 16.32
CA LEU A 73 7.58 -11.05 16.47
C LEU A 73 7.02 -9.65 16.73
N GLU A 74 5.70 -9.45 16.64
CA GLU A 74 5.05 -8.13 16.76
C GLU A 74 4.94 -7.67 18.22
N THR A 75 4.90 -8.59 19.18
CA THR A 75 4.78 -8.26 20.62
C THR A 75 6.03 -7.57 21.21
N ARG A 76 7.15 -7.49 20.48
CA ARG A 76 8.40 -6.85 20.96
C ARG A 76 8.65 -5.43 20.43
N HIS A 77 7.88 -4.93 19.46
CA HIS A 77 8.14 -3.62 18.85
C HIS A 77 7.22 -2.48 19.32
N GLY A 78 6.25 -2.76 20.20
CA GLY A 78 5.34 -1.76 20.76
C GLY A 78 5.91 -0.83 21.84
N THR A 79 7.18 -0.94 22.24
CA THR A 79 7.72 -0.24 23.43
C THR A 79 8.42 1.11 23.18
N ASN A 80 8.50 1.64 21.95
CA ASN A 80 9.36 2.79 21.65
C ASN A 80 8.73 4.05 21.02
N GLN A 81 7.41 4.19 20.95
CA GLN A 81 6.81 5.48 20.57
C GLN A 81 6.13 6.16 21.77
N ARG A 82 6.85 7.11 22.38
CA ARG A 82 6.29 8.14 23.25
C ARG A 82 5.58 9.19 22.40
N GLU A 83 4.46 8.83 21.78
CA GLU A 83 3.43 9.81 21.45
C GLU A 83 2.58 10.01 22.71
N SER A 84 2.15 11.25 22.99
CA SER A 84 1.42 11.53 24.23
C SER A 84 0.08 10.79 24.20
N TYR A 85 0.00 9.68 24.92
CA TYR A 85 -1.22 8.90 25.12
C TYR A 85 -2.38 9.83 25.49
N LYS A 86 -3.42 9.83 24.68
CA LYS A 86 -4.74 10.42 24.98
C LYS A 86 -5.75 9.28 24.93
N GLN A 87 -6.47 9.09 26.03
CA GLN A 87 -7.51 8.07 26.17
C GLN A 87 -8.58 8.23 25.08
N SER A 88 -9.02 7.11 24.51
CA SER A 88 -10.04 7.11 23.45
C SER A 88 -11.47 7.29 23.98
N PHE A 89 -11.69 7.05 25.28
CA PHE A 89 -12.96 7.25 25.97
C PHE A 89 -12.81 7.54 27.47
N GLU A 90 -13.89 7.99 28.09
CA GLU A 90 -14.05 8.02 29.55
C GLU A 90 -15.30 7.23 29.98
N ALA A 91 -15.16 6.36 31.00
CA ALA A 91 -16.25 5.56 31.55
C ALA A 91 -16.21 5.48 33.09
N GLU A 92 -16.46 6.62 33.74
CA GLU A 92 -16.40 6.78 35.21
C GLU A 92 -17.29 5.82 36.01
N LYS A 93 -18.34 5.26 35.37
CA LYS A 93 -19.29 4.33 36.00
C LYS A 93 -18.99 2.87 35.73
N ALA A 94 -18.09 2.55 34.80
CA ALA A 94 -17.74 1.18 34.45
C ALA A 94 -16.82 0.56 35.52
N ARG A 95 -17.07 -0.69 35.88
CA ARG A 95 -16.27 -1.48 36.83
C ARG A 95 -15.57 -2.63 36.10
N VAL A 96 -14.26 -2.69 36.25
CA VAL A 96 -13.40 -3.70 35.61
C VAL A 96 -12.65 -4.48 36.68
N LEU A 97 -12.58 -5.81 36.54
CA LEU A 97 -11.75 -6.66 37.40
C LEU A 97 -10.56 -7.19 36.61
N ILE A 98 -9.34 -7.03 37.14
CA ILE A 98 -8.11 -7.60 36.59
C ILE A 98 -7.62 -8.71 37.51
N VAL A 99 -7.51 -9.93 36.98
CA VAL A 99 -7.10 -11.13 37.72
C VAL A 99 -5.78 -11.64 37.16
N ASP A 100 -4.74 -11.65 37.98
CA ASP A 100 -3.38 -12.10 37.60
C ASP A 100 -2.60 -12.39 38.88
N ASP A 101 -1.83 -13.46 38.97
CA ASP A 101 -1.09 -13.82 40.18
C ASP A 101 0.11 -12.90 40.43
N ASN A 102 0.64 -12.28 39.38
CA ASN A 102 1.79 -11.38 39.45
C ASN A 102 1.38 -9.93 39.76
N GLU A 103 1.86 -9.40 40.89
CA GLU A 103 1.59 -8.03 41.32
C GLU A 103 1.99 -6.97 40.29
N MET A 104 3.09 -7.19 39.57
CA MET A 104 3.58 -6.26 38.55
C MET A 104 2.61 -6.15 37.38
N ASN A 105 2.04 -7.27 36.91
CA ASN A 105 1.08 -7.30 35.82
C ASN A 105 -0.21 -6.55 36.19
N ARG A 106 -0.74 -6.81 37.40
CA ARG A 106 -1.92 -6.10 37.93
C ARG A 106 -1.67 -4.59 38.02
N MET A 107 -0.49 -4.18 38.49
CA MET A 107 -0.12 -2.77 38.60
C MET A 107 -0.01 -2.10 37.23
N VAL A 108 0.61 -2.77 36.25
CA VAL A 108 0.76 -2.25 34.88
C VAL A 108 -0.60 -2.08 34.22
N ALA A 109 -1.44 -3.12 34.21
CA ALA A 109 -2.75 -3.05 33.58
C ALA A 109 -3.66 -2.00 34.22
N LYS A 110 -3.62 -1.84 35.56
CA LYS A 110 -4.31 -0.76 36.26
C LYS A 110 -3.80 0.64 35.88
N LYS A 111 -2.49 0.80 35.67
CA LYS A 111 -1.89 2.08 35.24
C LYS A 111 -2.29 2.43 33.81
N LEU A 112 -2.32 1.45 32.91
CA LEU A 112 -2.72 1.63 31.51
C LEU A 112 -4.16 2.14 31.39
N LEU A 113 -5.08 1.63 32.21
CA LEU A 113 -6.49 2.04 32.19
C LEU A 113 -6.80 3.32 32.97
N ARG A 114 -5.83 3.93 33.65
CA ARG A 114 -6.07 5.04 34.59
C ARG A 114 -6.81 6.22 33.95
N ASP A 115 -6.41 6.63 32.75
CA ASP A 115 -6.91 7.86 32.13
C ASP A 115 -8.31 7.70 31.53
N THR A 116 -8.78 6.46 31.35
CA THR A 116 -10.17 6.15 30.95
C THR A 116 -11.18 6.34 32.09
N LYS A 117 -10.69 6.58 33.32
CA LYS A 117 -11.46 6.74 34.56
C LYS A 117 -12.34 5.54 34.96
N VAL A 118 -12.16 4.36 34.36
CA VAL A 118 -12.87 3.15 34.80
C VAL A 118 -12.47 2.75 36.23
N MET A 119 -13.41 2.18 36.98
CA MET A 119 -13.16 1.66 38.32
C MET A 119 -12.50 0.29 38.24
N VAL A 120 -11.17 0.24 38.40
CA VAL A 120 -10.40 -1.01 38.34
C VAL A 120 -10.19 -1.64 39.72
N ASP A 121 -10.77 -2.82 39.91
CA ASP A 121 -10.41 -3.75 40.98
C ASP A 121 -9.38 -4.77 40.50
N THR A 122 -8.64 -5.37 41.44
CA THR A 122 -7.63 -6.39 41.14
C THR A 122 -7.77 -7.60 42.06
N ALA A 123 -7.45 -8.80 41.55
CA ALA A 123 -7.41 -10.05 42.30
C ALA A 123 -6.11 -10.81 41.99
N GLU A 124 -5.46 -11.36 43.01
CA GLU A 124 -4.16 -12.07 42.87
C GLU A 124 -4.29 -13.59 42.65
N SER A 125 -5.50 -14.12 42.56
CA SER A 125 -5.74 -15.55 42.32
C SER A 125 -7.19 -15.78 41.89
N GLY A 126 -7.47 -16.95 41.30
CA GLY A 126 -8.83 -17.39 41.01
C GLY A 126 -9.74 -17.38 42.25
N GLU A 127 -9.23 -17.83 43.41
CA GLU A 127 -10.01 -17.81 44.67
C GLU A 127 -10.40 -16.39 45.09
N LYS A 128 -9.48 -15.41 45.00
CA LYS A 128 -9.79 -14.01 45.30
C LYS A 128 -10.72 -13.39 44.25
N CYS A 129 -10.59 -13.79 42.99
CA CYS A 129 -11.52 -13.41 41.94
C CYS A 129 -12.94 -13.85 42.28
N LEU A 130 -13.13 -15.12 42.64
CA LEU A 130 -14.43 -15.68 43.01
C LEU A 130 -15.04 -15.00 44.24
N LYS A 131 -14.23 -14.60 45.23
CA LYS A 131 -14.71 -13.83 46.38
C LYS A 131 -15.21 -12.44 45.96
N LYS A 132 -14.51 -11.77 45.06
CA LYS A 132 -14.89 -10.45 44.55
C LYS A 132 -16.10 -10.50 43.63
N SER A 133 -16.20 -11.51 42.77
CA SER A 133 -17.33 -11.71 41.86
C SER A 133 -18.66 -11.99 42.57
N LEU A 134 -18.62 -12.45 43.83
CA LEU A 134 -19.81 -12.57 44.70
C LEU A 134 -20.26 -11.25 45.30
N GLN A 135 -19.34 -10.30 45.48
CA GLN A 135 -19.61 -9.07 46.24
C GLN A 135 -19.89 -7.88 45.33
N THR A 136 -19.33 -7.89 44.12
CA THR A 136 -19.36 -6.76 43.20
C THR A 136 -19.69 -7.25 41.80
N ARG A 137 -20.60 -6.57 41.11
CA ARG A 137 -20.84 -6.77 39.68
C ARG A 137 -19.81 -5.96 38.89
N TYR A 138 -19.17 -6.62 37.94
CA TYR A 138 -18.23 -6.04 36.99
C TYR A 138 -18.87 -6.01 35.60
N ASP A 139 -18.45 -5.03 34.80
CA ASP A 139 -18.86 -4.88 33.41
C ASP A 139 -17.94 -5.68 32.46
N VAL A 140 -16.66 -5.82 32.81
CA VAL A 140 -15.68 -6.66 32.10
C VAL A 140 -14.68 -7.25 33.10
N ILE A 141 -14.25 -8.50 32.89
CA ILE A 141 -13.19 -9.16 33.65
C ILE A 141 -12.05 -9.50 32.69
N PHE A 142 -10.84 -9.01 32.98
CA PHE A 142 -9.60 -9.46 32.34
C PHE A 142 -8.95 -10.50 33.24
N MET A 143 -8.71 -11.71 32.72
CA MET A 143 -8.28 -12.83 33.55
C MET A 143 -7.10 -13.57 32.96
N ASP A 144 -6.03 -13.68 33.74
CA ASP A 144 -4.89 -14.53 33.40
C ASP A 144 -5.30 -15.99 33.21
N HIS A 145 -4.84 -16.59 32.12
CA HIS A 145 -5.04 -18.00 31.87
C HIS A 145 -4.20 -18.85 32.84
N LEU A 146 -2.94 -18.49 33.10
CA LEU A 146 -2.02 -19.33 33.87
C LEU A 146 -1.83 -18.76 35.27
N MET A 147 -2.62 -19.25 36.23
CA MET A 147 -2.49 -18.92 37.64
C MET A 147 -2.25 -20.18 38.49
N PRO A 148 -1.50 -20.08 39.60
CA PRO A 148 -1.34 -21.19 40.53
C PRO A 148 -2.67 -21.62 41.17
N GLU A 149 -2.77 -22.90 41.49
CA GLU A 149 -3.89 -23.57 42.18
C GLU A 149 -5.21 -23.65 41.38
N MET A 150 -5.66 -22.52 40.82
CA MET A 150 -6.85 -22.42 39.99
C MET A 150 -6.52 -21.56 38.78
N ASP A 151 -6.57 -22.16 37.59
CA ASP A 151 -6.27 -21.47 36.35
C ASP A 151 -7.43 -20.57 35.87
N GLY A 152 -7.21 -19.81 34.80
CA GLY A 152 -8.22 -18.90 34.26
C GLY A 152 -9.45 -19.61 33.68
N ILE A 153 -9.28 -20.78 33.06
CA ILE A 153 -10.42 -21.55 32.50
C ILE A 153 -11.28 -22.09 33.65
N GLU A 154 -10.65 -22.68 34.67
CA GLU A 154 -11.32 -23.16 35.87
C GLU A 154 -12.03 -22.02 36.62
N CYS A 155 -11.37 -20.86 36.74
CA CYS A 155 -11.94 -19.68 37.36
C CYS A 155 -13.13 -19.13 36.55
N LEU A 156 -13.08 -19.13 35.21
CA LEU A 156 -14.22 -18.76 34.35
C LEU A 156 -15.42 -19.67 34.62
N HIS A 157 -15.21 -20.99 34.55
CA HIS A 157 -16.27 -21.97 34.79
C HIS A 157 -16.85 -21.83 36.20
N ALA A 158 -16.01 -21.58 37.19
CA ALA A 158 -16.44 -21.30 38.55
C ALA A 158 -17.28 -20.02 38.64
N ILE A 159 -16.90 -18.92 37.97
CA ILE A 159 -17.71 -17.68 37.90
C ILE A 159 -19.07 -17.95 37.26
N ARG A 160 -19.11 -18.71 36.14
CA ARG A 160 -20.35 -19.02 35.40
C ARG A 160 -21.32 -19.85 36.23
N THR A 161 -20.81 -20.76 37.05
CA THR A 161 -21.61 -21.67 37.91
C THR A 161 -21.80 -21.16 39.35
N GLN A 162 -21.26 -19.99 39.68
CA GLN A 162 -21.26 -19.46 41.04
C GLN A 162 -22.69 -19.13 41.51
N MET A 163 -23.27 -19.95 42.39
CA MET A 163 -24.65 -19.72 42.87
C MET A 163 -24.78 -18.36 43.57
N GLY A 164 -25.70 -17.53 43.08
CA GLY A 164 -25.92 -16.17 43.59
C GLY A 164 -24.85 -15.14 43.19
N GLY A 165 -23.89 -15.52 42.32
CA GLY A 165 -22.85 -14.62 41.82
C GLY A 165 -23.37 -13.56 40.86
N PHE A 166 -22.88 -12.32 40.98
CA PHE A 166 -23.31 -11.20 40.15
C PHE A 166 -22.74 -11.21 38.71
N ASN A 167 -21.77 -12.09 38.44
CA ASN A 167 -20.93 -12.04 37.23
C ASN A 167 -21.09 -13.25 36.31
N GLN A 168 -22.14 -14.05 36.48
CA GLN A 168 -22.38 -15.23 35.64
C GLN A 168 -22.46 -14.92 34.15
N ASN A 169 -22.88 -13.71 33.76
CA ASN A 169 -22.97 -13.26 32.37
C ASN A 169 -22.01 -12.10 32.04
N THR A 170 -21.08 -11.77 32.94
CA THR A 170 -20.12 -10.69 32.70
C THR A 170 -19.12 -11.13 31.63
N PRO A 171 -18.83 -10.29 30.61
CA PRO A 171 -17.79 -10.57 29.63
C PRO A 171 -16.43 -10.85 30.29
N VAL A 172 -15.78 -11.93 29.87
CA VAL A 172 -14.47 -12.34 30.39
C VAL A 172 -13.47 -12.48 29.25
N VAL A 173 -12.38 -11.72 29.31
CA VAL A 173 -11.31 -11.69 28.31
C VAL A 173 -10.06 -12.36 28.89
N ALA A 174 -9.57 -13.40 28.22
CA ALA A 174 -8.38 -14.13 28.66
C ALA A 174 -7.12 -13.28 28.44
N LEU A 175 -6.19 -13.25 29.41
CA LEU A 175 -4.84 -12.74 29.25
C LEU A 175 -3.90 -13.94 29.17
N THR A 176 -3.20 -14.13 28.05
CA THR A 176 -2.40 -15.34 27.82
C THR A 176 -1.03 -15.02 27.25
N ALA A 177 -0.05 -15.87 27.54
CA ALA A 177 1.29 -15.82 26.95
C ALA A 177 1.44 -16.71 25.71
N ASN A 178 0.39 -17.45 25.31
CA ASN A 178 0.45 -18.44 24.22
C ASN A 178 -0.55 -18.09 23.09
N ALA A 179 -0.03 -17.90 21.87
CA ALA A 179 -0.76 -17.32 20.73
C ALA A 179 -1.23 -18.32 19.66
N GLY A 180 -0.88 -19.61 19.76
CA GLY A 180 -1.17 -20.58 18.68
C GLY A 180 -2.66 -20.69 18.31
N SER A 181 -2.95 -20.87 17.03
CA SER A 181 -4.29 -21.01 16.44
C SER A 181 -5.21 -22.05 17.13
N GLU A 182 -4.67 -23.13 17.70
CA GLU A 182 -5.43 -24.11 18.50
C GLU A 182 -5.95 -23.53 19.84
N ASN A 183 -5.24 -22.56 20.43
CA ASN A 183 -5.62 -21.92 21.69
C ASN A 183 -6.70 -20.85 21.52
N LYS A 184 -6.77 -20.20 20.35
CA LYS A 184 -7.88 -19.28 20.05
C LYS A 184 -9.22 -20.02 20.07
N ALA A 185 -9.27 -21.17 19.40
CA ALA A 185 -10.45 -22.04 19.42
C ALA A 185 -10.76 -22.56 20.82
N LEU A 186 -9.73 -22.85 21.64
CA LEU A 186 -9.89 -23.24 23.04
C LEU A 186 -10.62 -22.15 23.84
N TYR A 187 -10.15 -20.90 23.87
CA TYR A 187 -10.77 -19.85 24.70
C TYR A 187 -12.24 -19.61 24.36
N PHE A 188 -12.57 -19.53 23.07
CA PHE A 188 -13.97 -19.38 22.67
C PHE A 188 -14.81 -20.62 23.00
N ARG A 189 -14.25 -21.83 22.88
CA ARG A 189 -14.93 -23.07 23.26
C ARG A 189 -15.18 -23.15 24.76
N GLU A 190 -14.25 -22.69 25.57
CA GLU A 190 -14.37 -22.63 27.03
C GLU A 190 -15.27 -21.47 27.51
N GLY A 191 -15.68 -20.58 26.61
CA GLY A 191 -16.68 -19.53 26.89
C GLY A 191 -16.12 -18.16 27.26
N PHE A 192 -14.87 -17.89 26.91
CA PHE A 192 -14.31 -16.52 26.95
C PHE A 192 -14.90 -15.67 25.83
N ASP A 193 -15.09 -14.39 26.12
CA ASP A 193 -15.66 -13.40 25.21
C ASP A 193 -14.59 -12.73 24.32
N GLY A 194 -13.31 -12.89 24.69
CA GLY A 194 -12.14 -12.41 23.95
C GLY A 194 -10.83 -12.93 24.56
N TYR A 195 -9.69 -12.59 23.95
CA TYR A 195 -8.37 -12.85 24.52
C TYR A 195 -7.36 -11.76 24.11
N LEU A 196 -6.37 -11.52 24.96
CA LEU A 196 -5.25 -10.60 24.74
C LEU A 196 -3.93 -11.30 25.06
N LEU A 197 -2.93 -11.05 24.22
CA LEU A 197 -1.57 -11.54 24.44
C LEU A 197 -0.82 -10.66 25.41
N LYS A 198 -0.11 -11.28 26.36
CA LYS A 198 0.84 -10.61 27.24
C LYS A 198 2.17 -10.42 26.49
N PRO A 199 2.82 -9.24 26.59
CA PRO A 199 2.46 -8.09 27.42
C PRO A 199 1.29 -7.28 26.84
N VAL A 200 0.31 -6.94 27.70
CA VAL A 200 -0.87 -6.17 27.29
C VAL A 200 -0.54 -4.67 27.17
N SER A 201 -1.02 -4.04 26.09
CA SER A 201 -0.94 -2.58 25.90
C SER A 201 -2.23 -1.87 26.35
N GLY A 202 -2.15 -0.55 26.59
CA GLY A 202 -3.31 0.25 26.98
C GLY A 202 -4.40 0.28 25.91
N VAL A 203 -3.99 0.43 24.64
CA VAL A 203 -4.89 0.43 23.49
C VAL A 203 -5.67 -0.88 23.39
N GLN A 204 -5.01 -2.03 23.54
CA GLN A 204 -5.67 -3.34 23.50
C GLN A 204 -6.71 -3.52 24.63
N LEU A 205 -6.39 -3.03 25.84
CA LEU A 205 -7.35 -3.06 26.96
C LEU A 205 -8.54 -2.11 26.70
N GLU A 206 -8.30 -0.93 26.13
CA GLU A 206 -9.35 0.01 25.76
C GLU A 206 -10.29 -0.54 24.69
N GLU A 207 -9.77 -1.19 23.66
CA GLU A 207 -10.56 -1.78 22.57
C GLU A 207 -11.50 -2.88 23.08
N GLU A 208 -11.02 -3.77 23.95
CA GLU A 208 -11.85 -4.81 24.57
C GLU A 208 -12.91 -4.20 25.51
N LEU A 209 -12.58 -3.11 26.22
CA LEU A 209 -13.57 -2.38 27.01
C LEU A 209 -14.64 -1.75 26.12
N ILE A 210 -14.28 -1.07 25.02
CA ILE A 210 -15.26 -0.47 24.10
C ILE A 210 -16.17 -1.54 23.49
N ARG A 211 -15.61 -2.72 23.16
CA ARG A 211 -16.36 -3.84 22.59
C ARG A 211 -17.41 -4.39 23.55
N HIS A 212 -17.08 -4.51 24.83
CA HIS A 212 -17.91 -5.22 25.81
C HIS A 212 -18.71 -4.31 26.74
N LEU A 213 -18.32 -3.03 26.90
CA LEU A 213 -19.06 -2.09 27.73
C LEU A 213 -20.41 -1.71 27.08
N PRO A 214 -21.50 -1.68 27.86
CA PRO A 214 -22.76 -1.08 27.45
C PRO A 214 -22.57 0.35 26.93
N LYS A 215 -23.13 0.66 25.76
CA LYS A 215 -22.98 1.96 25.07
C LYS A 215 -23.37 3.19 25.91
N ASN A 216 -24.15 3.01 26.97
CA ASN A 216 -24.58 4.06 27.89
C ASN A 216 -23.57 4.36 29.03
N LEU A 217 -22.47 3.61 29.12
CA LEU A 217 -21.50 3.72 30.21
C LEU A 217 -20.24 4.51 29.86
N PHE A 218 -20.01 4.86 28.60
CA PHE A 218 -18.81 5.58 28.18
C PHE A 218 -19.10 6.75 27.22
N ARG A 219 -18.21 7.74 27.24
CA ARG A 219 -18.18 8.86 26.28
C ARG A 219 -16.89 8.75 25.48
N GLN A 220 -17.00 8.63 24.16
CA GLN A 220 -15.86 8.56 23.25
C GLN A 220 -15.45 9.98 22.84
N PHE A 221 -14.14 10.25 22.79
CA PHE A 221 -13.61 11.54 22.34
C PHE A 221 -13.07 11.39 20.92
N ASN A 222 -13.64 12.12 19.96
CA ASN A 222 -13.08 12.25 18.62
C ASN A 222 -12.19 13.50 18.57
N ALA A 223 -11.04 13.39 17.90
CA ALA A 223 -10.29 14.56 17.47
C ALA A 223 -11.05 15.22 16.31
N GLU A 224 -11.64 16.37 16.61
CA GLU A 224 -12.35 17.32 15.72
C GLU A 224 -13.80 16.98 15.34
N GLY A 225 -14.68 17.95 15.59
CA GLY A 225 -16.13 17.80 15.57
C GLY A 225 -16.73 17.93 14.18
N THR A 226 -17.40 16.89 13.70
CA THR A 226 -18.57 16.96 12.83
C THR A 226 -19.38 15.67 13.03
N VAL A 227 -20.70 15.79 13.21
CA VAL A 227 -21.60 14.62 13.26
C VAL A 227 -21.75 14.07 11.85
N GLY A 228 -21.05 12.97 11.58
CA GLY A 228 -21.18 12.16 10.38
C GLY A 228 -20.75 10.75 10.71
N MET A 229 -21.57 9.75 10.34
CA MET A 229 -21.17 8.35 10.39
C MET A 229 -19.90 8.20 9.55
N ILE A 230 -18.78 7.92 10.20
CA ILE A 230 -17.55 7.49 9.56
C ILE A 230 -17.27 6.11 10.11
N GLU A 231 -17.37 5.11 9.24
CA GLU A 231 -16.74 3.81 9.45
C GLU A 231 -15.24 4.07 9.60
N ALA A 232 -14.73 3.91 10.82
CA ALA A 232 -13.29 3.95 11.05
C ALA A 232 -12.64 2.77 10.31
N PRO A 233 -11.49 2.96 9.66
CA PRO A 233 -10.80 1.88 8.99
C PRO A 233 -10.39 0.86 10.06
N ILE A 234 -10.99 -0.32 9.92
CA ILE A 234 -10.60 -1.54 10.60
C ILE A 234 -9.09 -1.71 10.32
N LEU A 235 -8.24 -1.54 11.33
CA LEU A 235 -6.84 -1.96 11.24
C LEU A 235 -6.79 -3.49 11.37
N GLU A 236 -7.35 -4.17 10.37
CA GLU A 236 -6.98 -5.54 10.06
C GLU A 236 -5.46 -5.55 9.92
N HIS A 237 -4.75 -6.34 10.72
CA HIS A 237 -3.38 -6.75 10.40
C HIS A 237 -3.46 -7.55 9.09
N ARG A 238 -3.54 -6.84 7.96
CA ARG A 238 -3.57 -7.46 6.65
C ARG A 238 -2.22 -8.12 6.47
N LYS A 239 -2.24 -9.45 6.45
CA LYS A 239 -1.14 -10.28 5.99
C LYS A 239 -0.55 -9.64 4.74
N LYS A 240 0.72 -9.20 4.81
CA LYS A 240 1.37 -8.54 3.67
C LYS A 240 1.24 -9.41 2.43
N VAL A 241 0.76 -8.83 1.34
CA VAL A 241 0.68 -9.57 0.08
C VAL A 241 2.09 -9.94 -0.39
N PRO A 242 2.32 -11.12 -0.99
CA PRO A 242 3.66 -11.52 -1.42
C PRO A 242 4.28 -10.52 -2.40
N VAL A 243 3.50 -10.05 -3.38
CA VAL A 243 3.94 -9.06 -4.37
C VAL A 243 2.83 -8.05 -4.58
N MET A 244 3.14 -6.76 -4.38
CA MET A 244 2.29 -5.64 -4.78
C MET A 244 2.75 -5.15 -6.15
N ILE A 245 1.81 -5.00 -7.08
CA ILE A 245 2.07 -4.32 -8.33
C ILE A 245 1.79 -2.84 -8.13
N SER A 246 2.73 -1.99 -8.55
CA SER A 246 2.52 -0.54 -8.58
C SER A 246 2.88 0.06 -9.93
N THR A 247 2.36 1.25 -10.19
CA THR A 247 2.58 1.97 -11.45
C THR A 247 2.39 3.48 -11.23
N ASP A 248 2.66 4.28 -12.26
CA ASP A 248 2.32 5.70 -12.30
C ASP A 248 0.90 5.95 -12.86
N THR A 249 0.29 7.08 -12.53
CA THR A 249 -1.03 7.51 -13.08
C THR A 249 -1.04 7.59 -14.61
N THR A 250 0.12 7.81 -15.22
CA THR A 250 0.32 7.81 -16.68
C THR A 250 0.13 6.44 -17.35
N SER A 251 -0.18 5.39 -16.58
CA SER A 251 -0.57 4.06 -17.09
C SER A 251 -1.98 4.02 -17.65
N ASP A 252 -2.81 5.02 -17.34
CA ASP A 252 -4.23 5.06 -17.70
C ASP A 252 -4.90 3.72 -17.36
N LEU A 253 -4.78 3.29 -16.11
CA LEU A 253 -5.50 2.13 -15.61
C LEU A 253 -6.97 2.48 -15.37
N PRO A 254 -7.89 1.52 -15.59
CA PRO A 254 -9.27 1.65 -15.17
C PRO A 254 -9.41 1.84 -13.66
N ASP A 255 -10.28 2.78 -13.26
CA ASP A 255 -10.49 3.19 -11.86
C ASP A 255 -10.84 2.00 -10.96
N TYR A 256 -11.64 1.04 -11.43
CA TYR A 256 -12.03 -0.14 -10.64
C TYR A 256 -10.84 -0.98 -10.15
N LEU A 257 -9.71 -0.99 -10.88
CA LEU A 257 -8.50 -1.70 -10.44
C LEU A 257 -7.75 -0.95 -9.34
N ILE A 258 -7.90 0.37 -9.31
CA ILE A 258 -7.35 1.26 -8.30
C ILE A 258 -8.24 1.21 -7.05
N ASP A 259 -9.56 1.27 -7.23
CA ASP A 259 -10.58 1.26 -6.17
C ASP A 259 -10.59 -0.07 -5.41
N GLU A 260 -10.41 -1.20 -6.09
CA GLU A 260 -10.26 -2.51 -5.45
C GLU A 260 -8.86 -2.71 -4.80
N ASN A 261 -7.99 -1.70 -4.86
CA ASN A 261 -6.63 -1.71 -4.33
C ASN A 261 -5.79 -2.87 -4.88
N LEU A 262 -6.01 -3.25 -6.14
CA LEU A 262 -5.28 -4.32 -6.82
C LEU A 262 -3.91 -3.85 -7.28
N ALA A 263 -3.78 -2.58 -7.65
CA ALA A 263 -2.51 -1.93 -7.97
C ALA A 263 -2.37 -0.61 -7.20
N ALA A 264 -1.18 -0.36 -6.66
CA ALA A 264 -0.84 0.94 -6.07
C ALA A 264 -0.41 1.93 -7.16
N VAL A 265 -0.90 3.17 -7.11
CA VAL A 265 -0.66 4.15 -8.18
C VAL A 265 0.03 5.41 -7.63
N MET A 266 1.17 5.77 -8.22
CA MET A 266 1.92 6.98 -7.92
C MET A 266 1.46 8.15 -8.82
N PRO A 267 0.93 9.26 -8.27
CA PRO A 267 0.48 10.39 -9.06
C PRO A 267 1.61 11.24 -9.64
N TYR A 268 1.53 11.50 -10.95
CA TYR A 268 2.24 12.61 -11.58
C TYR A 268 1.65 13.95 -11.14
N ARG A 269 2.36 15.05 -11.42
CA ARG A 269 1.85 16.42 -11.19
C ARG A 269 1.51 17.09 -12.51
N VAL A 270 0.42 17.84 -12.52
CA VAL A 270 0.02 18.75 -13.59
C VAL A 270 0.23 20.18 -13.13
N LYS A 271 1.17 20.88 -13.77
CA LYS A 271 1.47 22.29 -13.47
C LYS A 271 0.76 23.19 -14.45
N THR A 272 0.10 24.21 -13.91
CA THR A 272 -0.54 25.31 -14.64
C THR A 272 -0.06 26.64 -14.07
N GLU A 273 -0.41 27.77 -14.69
CA GLU A 273 -0.13 29.08 -14.08
C GLU A 273 -0.92 29.28 -12.77
N GLY A 274 -2.07 28.61 -12.62
CA GLY A 274 -2.93 28.68 -11.44
C GLY A 274 -2.52 27.78 -10.27
N GLY A 275 -1.54 26.90 -10.46
CA GLY A 275 -1.09 25.96 -9.42
C GLY A 275 -0.63 24.60 -9.95
N GLU A 276 -0.23 23.75 -9.01
CA GLU A 276 0.18 22.36 -9.26
C GLU A 276 -0.88 21.42 -8.69
N PHE A 277 -1.25 20.38 -9.43
CA PHE A 277 -2.30 19.43 -9.06
C PHE A 277 -1.81 17.99 -9.25
N LEU A 278 -2.21 17.08 -8.36
CA LEU A 278 -1.98 15.65 -8.50
C LEU A 278 -2.88 15.05 -9.58
N ASP A 279 -2.25 14.38 -10.54
CA ASP A 279 -2.87 13.72 -11.70
C ASP A 279 -3.89 12.66 -11.25
N GLY A 280 -5.16 12.81 -11.64
CA GLY A 280 -6.23 11.88 -11.28
C GLY A 280 -6.69 11.93 -9.81
N VAL A 281 -6.12 12.81 -8.99
CA VAL A 281 -6.49 12.99 -7.58
C VAL A 281 -7.11 14.37 -7.35
N GLU A 282 -6.42 15.43 -7.79
CA GLU A 282 -6.86 16.82 -7.62
C GLU A 282 -7.36 17.43 -8.93
N THR A 283 -7.11 16.77 -10.06
CA THR A 283 -7.52 17.25 -11.37
C THR A 283 -7.99 16.11 -12.27
N GLU A 284 -8.96 16.42 -13.12
CA GLU A 284 -9.56 15.50 -14.09
C GLU A 284 -9.33 15.98 -15.53
N THR A 285 -9.29 15.04 -16.46
CA THR A 285 -8.95 15.27 -17.87
C THR A 285 -9.84 16.32 -18.55
N ASP A 286 -11.16 16.24 -18.38
CA ASP A 286 -12.06 17.18 -19.05
C ASP A 286 -11.93 18.59 -18.45
N GLY A 287 -11.71 18.69 -17.13
CA GLY A 287 -11.50 19.94 -16.43
C GLY A 287 -10.21 20.64 -16.86
N ILE A 288 -9.08 19.92 -16.90
CA ILE A 288 -7.81 20.52 -17.31
C ILE A 288 -7.79 20.92 -18.79
N LEU A 289 -8.41 20.13 -19.66
CA LEU A 289 -8.51 20.47 -21.09
C LEU A 289 -9.42 21.69 -21.31
N ALA A 290 -10.51 21.82 -20.56
CA ALA A 290 -11.36 23.01 -20.58
C ALA A 290 -10.59 24.24 -20.08
N TYR A 291 -9.86 24.12 -18.97
CA TYR A 291 -9.01 25.18 -18.42
C TYR A 291 -8.01 25.72 -19.44
N MET A 292 -7.22 24.83 -20.07
CA MET A 292 -6.23 25.21 -21.08
C MET A 292 -6.89 25.92 -22.27
N LYS A 293 -8.07 25.46 -22.69
CA LYS A 293 -8.79 26.02 -23.82
C LYS A 293 -9.41 27.39 -23.52
N GLU A 294 -10.05 27.55 -22.37
CA GLU A 294 -10.77 28.77 -22.00
C GLU A 294 -9.82 29.92 -21.66
N ARG A 295 -8.72 29.61 -20.96
CA ARG A 295 -7.74 30.61 -20.53
C ARG A 295 -6.60 30.82 -21.52
N GLY A 296 -6.44 29.93 -22.50
CA GLY A 296 -5.28 29.92 -23.39
C GLY A 296 -3.97 29.64 -22.66
N GLU A 297 -4.05 29.07 -21.45
CA GLU A 297 -2.90 28.78 -20.60
C GLU A 297 -2.31 27.40 -20.92
N MET A 298 -1.01 27.26 -20.67
CA MET A 298 -0.29 26.01 -20.86
C MET A 298 -0.27 25.19 -19.58
N ALA A 299 -0.33 23.87 -19.74
CA ALA A 299 -0.11 22.91 -18.68
C ALA A 299 1.09 22.03 -19.00
N GLN A 300 1.82 21.59 -17.97
CA GLN A 300 2.96 20.69 -18.09
C GLN A 300 2.84 19.52 -17.11
N SER A 301 3.17 18.32 -17.57
CA SER A 301 3.24 17.13 -16.73
C SER A 301 4.64 17.01 -16.12
N GLU A 302 4.73 16.85 -14.81
CA GLU A 302 5.98 16.60 -14.08
C GLU A 302 5.93 15.21 -13.43
N ALA A 303 7.04 14.47 -13.55
CA ALA A 303 7.19 13.18 -12.89
C ALA A 303 7.43 13.34 -11.38
N PRO A 304 7.04 12.36 -10.55
CA PRO A 304 7.40 12.34 -9.15
C PRO A 304 8.92 12.39 -8.96
N LYS A 305 9.36 13.07 -7.91
CA LYS A 305 10.77 13.15 -7.52
C LYS A 305 11.19 11.84 -6.85
N VAL A 306 12.50 11.64 -6.72
CA VAL A 306 13.06 10.48 -6.00
C VAL A 306 12.45 10.36 -4.60
N SER A 307 12.35 11.47 -3.85
CA SER A 307 11.76 11.48 -2.50
C SER A 307 10.28 11.08 -2.47
N ASP A 308 9.51 11.46 -3.51
CA ASP A 308 8.10 11.08 -3.60
C ASP A 308 8.02 9.54 -3.75
N TYR A 309 8.82 8.96 -4.64
CA TYR A 309 8.88 7.50 -4.84
C TYR A 309 9.39 6.76 -3.59
N GLU A 310 10.34 7.32 -2.85
CA GLU A 310 10.81 6.72 -1.59
C GLU A 310 9.67 6.61 -0.56
N GLU A 311 8.91 7.68 -0.38
CA GLU A 311 7.76 7.69 0.54
C GLU A 311 6.69 6.70 0.08
N PHE A 312 6.36 6.71 -1.21
CA PHE A 312 5.39 5.78 -1.79
C PHE A 312 5.80 4.32 -1.64
N PHE A 313 7.06 3.96 -1.92
CA PHE A 313 7.54 2.59 -1.77
C PHE A 313 7.56 2.17 -0.30
N ALA A 314 7.97 3.05 0.62
CA ALA A 314 7.92 2.78 2.05
C ALA A 314 6.48 2.47 2.51
N GLU A 315 5.50 3.25 2.05
CA GLU A 315 4.09 3.00 2.33
C GLU A 315 3.62 1.64 1.77
N GLN A 316 3.94 1.32 0.51
CA GLN A 316 3.50 0.05 -0.08
C GLN A 316 4.15 -1.16 0.58
N LEU A 317 5.38 -1.03 1.09
CA LEU A 317 6.07 -2.08 1.84
C LEU A 317 5.48 -2.33 3.24
N THR A 318 4.63 -1.44 3.75
CA THR A 318 3.81 -1.76 4.93
C THR A 318 2.74 -2.82 4.60
N LYS A 319 2.30 -2.88 3.33
CA LYS A 319 1.22 -3.76 2.83
C LYS A 319 1.73 -4.99 2.07
N ALA A 320 3.01 -5.02 1.68
CA ALA A 320 3.55 -6.05 0.78
C ALA A 320 4.98 -6.49 1.15
N GLN A 321 5.34 -7.72 0.81
CA GLN A 321 6.71 -8.23 0.98
C GLN A 321 7.64 -7.70 -0.11
N PHE A 322 7.16 -7.64 -1.36
CA PHE A 322 7.84 -7.07 -2.50
C PHE A 322 6.94 -6.09 -3.24
N VAL A 323 7.54 -5.06 -3.86
CA VAL A 323 6.85 -4.15 -4.78
C VAL A 323 7.48 -4.28 -6.15
N VAL A 324 6.67 -4.53 -7.17
CA VAL A 324 7.08 -4.43 -8.57
C VAL A 324 6.46 -3.16 -9.14
N HIS A 325 7.28 -2.14 -9.38
CA HIS A 325 6.85 -0.86 -9.92
C HIS A 325 7.10 -0.79 -11.42
N ILE A 326 6.05 -0.55 -12.19
CA ILE A 326 6.08 -0.45 -13.65
C ILE A 326 5.96 1.02 -14.02
N SER A 327 7.03 1.61 -14.56
CA SER A 327 7.07 3.03 -14.91
C SER A 327 7.07 3.25 -16.42
N MET A 328 6.66 4.46 -16.82
CA MET A 328 6.61 4.88 -18.23
C MET A 328 8.00 4.85 -18.87
N ALA A 329 8.04 4.70 -20.19
CA ALA A 329 9.28 4.69 -20.96
C ALA A 329 10.24 5.82 -20.57
N GLU A 330 11.48 5.46 -20.22
CA GLU A 330 12.53 6.40 -19.79
C GLU A 330 12.77 7.55 -20.79
N SER A 331 12.70 7.26 -22.09
CA SER A 331 12.88 8.29 -23.12
C SER A 331 11.68 9.25 -23.28
N VAL A 332 10.60 9.03 -22.54
CA VAL A 332 9.41 9.90 -22.53
C VAL A 332 9.38 10.78 -21.29
N SER A 333 9.80 10.26 -20.13
CA SER A 333 9.78 10.94 -18.83
C SER A 333 10.91 10.46 -17.92
N PRO A 334 11.44 11.32 -17.03
CA PRO A 334 12.42 10.92 -16.03
C PRO A 334 11.84 10.04 -14.91
N GLY A 335 10.53 9.78 -14.88
CA GLY A 335 9.86 8.99 -13.82
C GLY A 335 10.52 7.64 -13.56
N PHE A 336 10.85 6.88 -14.62
CA PHE A 336 11.56 5.61 -14.47
C PHE A 336 12.92 5.78 -13.77
N ALA A 337 13.71 6.78 -14.18
CA ALA A 337 15.02 7.02 -13.56
C ALA A 337 14.87 7.45 -12.10
N ASN A 338 13.89 8.28 -11.78
CA ASN A 338 13.59 8.71 -10.41
C ASN A 338 13.13 7.54 -9.53
N ALA A 339 12.22 6.71 -10.03
CA ALA A 339 11.75 5.51 -9.34
C ALA A 339 12.89 4.50 -9.15
N LEU A 340 13.72 4.28 -10.17
CA LEU A 340 14.87 3.39 -10.09
C LEU A 340 15.89 3.89 -9.07
N GLU A 341 16.15 5.20 -8.99
CA GLU A 341 17.01 5.78 -7.96
C GLU A 341 16.43 5.56 -6.57
N ALA A 342 15.15 5.88 -6.37
CA ALA A 342 14.44 5.68 -5.10
C ALA A 342 14.44 4.22 -4.65
N SER A 343 14.31 3.28 -5.60
CA SER A 343 14.33 1.85 -5.29
C SER A 343 15.65 1.36 -4.70
N LYS A 344 16.77 2.07 -4.88
CA LYS A 344 18.07 1.70 -4.28
C LYS A 344 18.06 1.80 -2.75
N ALA A 345 17.10 2.52 -2.17
CA ALA A 345 16.90 2.56 -0.73
C ALA A 345 16.21 1.30 -0.16
N PHE A 346 15.73 0.39 -1.02
CA PHE A 346 14.93 -0.78 -0.64
C PHE A 346 15.37 -2.06 -1.38
N ASP A 347 15.71 -3.11 -0.64
CA ASP A 347 16.13 -4.40 -1.26
C ASP A 347 14.97 -5.15 -1.96
N ASN A 348 13.73 -4.83 -1.60
CA ASN A 348 12.51 -5.54 -2.01
C ASN A 348 11.61 -4.73 -2.98
N VAL A 349 12.15 -3.68 -3.58
CA VAL A 349 11.48 -2.90 -4.64
C VAL A 349 12.17 -3.18 -5.97
N MET A 350 11.40 -3.61 -6.96
CA MET A 350 11.87 -3.83 -8.32
C MET A 350 11.19 -2.86 -9.27
N VAL A 351 11.97 -2.01 -9.94
CA VAL A 351 11.47 -1.04 -10.92
C VAL A 351 11.74 -1.54 -12.32
N ILE A 352 10.72 -1.50 -13.19
CA ILE A 352 10.83 -1.87 -14.60
C ILE A 352 10.40 -0.73 -15.52
N ASP A 353 11.24 -0.45 -16.50
CA ASP A 353 10.89 0.38 -17.66
C ASP A 353 9.90 -0.40 -18.54
N SER A 354 8.66 0.07 -18.60
CA SER A 354 7.61 -0.52 -19.44
C SER A 354 7.95 -0.42 -20.93
N GLY A 355 8.80 0.52 -21.35
CA GLY A 355 9.02 0.86 -22.75
C GLY A 355 7.76 1.32 -23.47
N GLN A 356 6.67 1.60 -22.73
CA GLN A 356 5.33 1.97 -23.16
C GLN A 356 4.90 3.28 -22.46
N LEU A 357 3.73 3.80 -22.83
CA LEU A 357 3.07 4.95 -22.18
C LEU A 357 1.55 4.73 -22.22
N SER A 358 0.80 5.47 -21.39
CA SER A 358 -0.67 5.39 -21.36
C SER A 358 -1.12 3.93 -21.16
N SER A 359 -2.29 3.53 -21.67
CA SER A 359 -2.81 2.17 -21.49
C SER A 359 -1.95 1.06 -22.12
N GLY A 360 -0.89 1.39 -22.87
CA GLY A 360 0.11 0.43 -23.30
C GLY A 360 0.96 -0.04 -22.12
N MET A 361 1.25 0.88 -21.18
CA MET A 361 1.77 0.54 -19.87
C MET A 361 0.70 -0.17 -19.03
N GLY A 362 -0.56 0.30 -19.07
CA GLY A 362 -1.69 -0.36 -18.41
C GLY A 362 -1.85 -1.85 -18.75
N LEU A 363 -1.66 -2.24 -20.02
CA LEU A 363 -1.66 -3.65 -20.44
C LEU A 363 -0.54 -4.48 -19.79
N ILE A 364 0.64 -3.88 -19.56
CA ILE A 364 1.75 -4.52 -18.87
C ILE A 364 1.42 -4.69 -17.38
N VAL A 365 0.80 -3.68 -16.77
CA VAL A 365 0.34 -3.73 -15.37
C VAL A 365 -0.72 -4.82 -15.18
N LEU A 366 -1.72 -4.91 -16.07
CA LEU A 366 -2.73 -5.97 -16.03
C LEU A 366 -2.12 -7.37 -16.11
N TYR A 367 -1.13 -7.56 -16.97
CA TYR A 367 -0.42 -8.83 -17.06
C TYR A 367 0.40 -9.13 -15.79
N ALA A 368 1.02 -8.11 -15.18
CA ALA A 368 1.73 -8.24 -13.92
C ALA A 368 0.78 -8.60 -12.75
N LEU A 369 -0.40 -7.98 -12.70
CA LEU A 369 -1.45 -8.30 -11.73
C LEU A 369 -1.90 -9.76 -11.85
N SER A 370 -2.13 -10.23 -13.08
CA SER A 370 -2.47 -11.63 -13.34
C SER A 370 -1.36 -12.58 -12.86
N CYS A 371 -0.09 -12.24 -13.07
CA CYS A 371 1.03 -13.05 -12.59
C CYS A 371 1.12 -13.07 -11.06
N ALA A 372 0.95 -11.91 -10.40
CA ALA A 372 0.96 -11.81 -8.94
C ALA A 372 -0.22 -12.58 -8.30
N ALA A 373 -1.43 -12.47 -8.87
CA ALA A 373 -2.60 -13.24 -8.45
C ALA A 373 -2.39 -14.76 -8.63
N GLY A 374 -1.58 -15.16 -9.62
CA GLY A 374 -1.13 -16.54 -9.82
C GLY A 374 -0.03 -17.01 -8.86
N GLY A 375 0.37 -16.20 -7.87
CA GLY A 375 1.38 -16.56 -6.87
C GLY A 375 2.84 -16.45 -7.35
N MET A 376 3.08 -15.78 -8.48
CA MET A 376 4.43 -15.63 -9.03
C MET A 376 5.29 -14.68 -8.19
N GLY A 377 6.56 -15.03 -7.99
CA GLY A 377 7.52 -14.17 -7.29
C GLY A 377 7.90 -12.91 -8.08
N ALA A 378 8.29 -11.85 -7.38
CA ALA A 378 8.59 -10.53 -7.99
C ALA A 378 9.67 -10.60 -9.09
N GLY A 379 10.74 -11.37 -8.88
CA GLY A 379 11.81 -11.55 -9.86
C GLY A 379 11.33 -12.20 -11.17
N ASP A 380 10.49 -13.22 -11.08
CA ASP A 380 9.94 -13.94 -12.24
C ASP A 380 8.94 -13.07 -13.00
N ILE A 381 8.12 -12.30 -12.28
CA ILE A 381 7.24 -11.29 -12.89
C ILE A 381 8.07 -10.33 -13.73
N VAL A 382 9.11 -9.71 -13.14
CA VAL A 382 9.99 -8.76 -13.86
C VAL A 382 10.62 -9.39 -15.10
N GLN A 383 11.06 -10.66 -15.04
CA GLN A 383 11.60 -11.36 -16.20
C GLN A 383 10.54 -11.54 -17.30
N LYS A 384 9.32 -11.96 -16.95
CA LYS A 384 8.22 -12.08 -17.93
C LYS A 384 7.85 -10.74 -18.55
N LEU A 385 7.80 -9.67 -17.76
CA LEU A 385 7.46 -8.34 -18.26
C LEU A 385 8.49 -7.82 -19.28
N LYS A 386 9.78 -8.16 -19.13
CA LYS A 386 10.82 -7.79 -20.12
C LYS A 386 10.58 -8.37 -21.51
N ALA A 387 9.99 -9.57 -21.58
CA ALA A 387 9.58 -10.18 -22.84
C ALA A 387 8.25 -9.59 -23.33
N TYR A 388 7.24 -9.59 -22.45
CA TYR A 388 5.87 -9.18 -22.78
C TYR A 388 5.78 -7.74 -23.29
N LYS A 389 6.58 -6.80 -22.76
CA LYS A 389 6.54 -5.40 -23.22
C LYS A 389 6.82 -5.19 -24.72
N LYS A 390 7.48 -6.16 -25.38
CA LYS A 390 7.77 -6.13 -26.82
C LYS A 390 6.55 -6.49 -27.68
N GLN A 391 5.58 -7.20 -27.11
CA GLN A 391 4.35 -7.61 -27.79
C GLN A 391 3.33 -6.46 -27.83
N ILE A 392 3.41 -5.51 -26.90
CA ILE A 392 2.47 -4.39 -26.79
C ILE A 392 2.58 -3.43 -27.97
N GLN A 393 1.44 -3.16 -28.60
CA GLN A 393 1.27 -2.14 -29.63
C GLN A 393 0.53 -0.95 -29.06
N THR A 394 1.15 0.22 -29.20
CA THR A 394 0.62 1.49 -28.75
C THR A 394 0.62 2.48 -29.90
N SER A 395 -0.57 2.96 -30.26
CA SER A 395 -0.72 4.02 -31.25
C SER A 395 -1.87 4.96 -30.92
N PHE A 396 -1.70 6.24 -31.27
CA PHE A 396 -2.67 7.31 -31.04
C PHE A 396 -2.82 8.15 -32.31
N ILE A 397 -4.05 8.38 -32.74
CA ILE A 397 -4.34 9.40 -33.75
C ILE A 397 -4.60 10.73 -33.05
N VAL A 398 -3.83 11.75 -33.43
CA VAL A 398 -3.92 13.08 -32.82
C VAL A 398 -4.71 14.01 -33.71
N SER A 399 -5.73 14.65 -33.14
CA SER A 399 -6.58 15.61 -33.85
C SER A 399 -5.96 17.02 -33.85
N GLU A 400 -5.44 17.46 -32.71
CA GLU A 400 -4.91 18.81 -32.54
C GLU A 400 -3.42 18.78 -32.20
N THR A 401 -2.59 19.02 -33.22
CA THR A 401 -1.13 18.93 -33.07
C THR A 401 -0.50 20.08 -32.27
N GLY A 402 -1.29 21.09 -31.87
CA GLY A 402 -0.82 22.22 -31.06
C GLY A 402 -0.30 21.78 -29.69
N TYR A 403 -0.99 20.84 -29.05
CA TYR A 403 -0.60 20.27 -27.75
C TYR A 403 0.73 19.53 -27.84
N LEU A 404 0.92 18.70 -28.87
CA LEU A 404 2.22 18.04 -29.12
C LEU A 404 3.36 19.03 -29.38
N MET A 405 3.06 20.15 -30.05
CA MET A 405 4.05 21.20 -30.31
C MET A 405 4.44 21.91 -29.02
N GLN A 406 3.47 22.27 -28.18
CA GLN A 406 3.69 22.89 -26.87
C GLN A 406 4.48 21.97 -25.93
N ALA A 407 4.18 20.66 -25.95
CA ALA A 407 4.93 19.64 -25.23
C ALA A 407 6.33 19.35 -25.81
N GLY A 408 6.76 20.08 -26.85
CA GLY A 408 8.07 19.92 -27.51
C GLY A 408 8.23 18.61 -28.28
N LYS A 409 7.15 17.90 -28.58
CA LYS A 409 7.18 16.59 -29.27
C LYS A 409 7.19 16.72 -30.79
N ILE A 410 6.73 17.86 -31.33
CA ILE A 410 6.82 18.20 -32.76
C ILE A 410 7.23 19.66 -32.95
N SER A 411 7.74 20.01 -34.14
CA SER A 411 8.12 21.39 -34.46
C SER A 411 6.94 22.23 -34.93
N GLU A 412 7.06 23.56 -34.79
CA GLU A 412 6.05 24.53 -35.26
C GLU A 412 5.77 24.41 -36.76
N LYS A 413 6.79 24.09 -37.57
CA LYS A 413 6.62 23.85 -39.02
C LYS A 413 5.73 22.65 -39.30
N VAL A 414 5.88 21.56 -38.54
CA VAL A 414 5.04 20.36 -38.66
C VAL A 414 3.60 20.69 -38.24
N HIS A 415 3.42 21.43 -37.14
CA HIS A 415 2.10 21.87 -36.70
C HIS A 415 1.36 22.70 -37.75
N LYS A 416 2.01 23.72 -38.32
CA LYS A 416 1.44 24.57 -39.38
C LYS A 416 1.04 23.77 -40.62
N LEU A 417 1.87 22.80 -41.01
CA LEU A 417 1.57 21.90 -42.12
C LEU A 417 0.32 21.06 -41.82
N CYS A 418 0.22 20.53 -40.60
CA CYS A 418 -0.92 19.71 -40.20
C CYS A 418 -2.23 20.51 -40.21
N GLN A 419 -2.22 21.76 -39.74
CA GLN A 419 -3.39 22.63 -39.82
C GLN A 419 -3.78 22.98 -41.25
N ALA A 420 -2.82 23.37 -42.10
CA ALA A 420 -3.08 23.81 -43.46
C ALA A 420 -3.72 22.70 -44.34
N PHE A 421 -3.32 21.44 -44.12
CA PHE A 421 -3.73 20.32 -44.96
C PHE A 421 -4.70 19.33 -44.27
N MET A 422 -5.23 19.68 -43.09
CA MET A 422 -6.07 18.77 -42.28
C MET A 422 -5.42 17.39 -42.08
N LEU A 423 -4.17 17.41 -41.62
CA LEU A 423 -3.38 16.21 -41.39
C LEU A 423 -3.53 15.75 -39.93
N HIS A 424 -3.81 14.45 -39.78
CA HIS A 424 -3.97 13.77 -38.50
C HIS A 424 -2.85 12.75 -38.35
N PRO A 425 -1.76 13.09 -37.63
CA PRO A 425 -0.65 12.17 -37.42
C PRO A 425 -1.04 11.04 -36.47
N VAL A 426 -0.58 9.84 -36.80
CA VAL A 426 -0.58 8.68 -35.90
C VAL A 426 0.77 8.58 -35.24
N VAL A 427 0.76 8.80 -33.93
CA VAL A 427 1.91 8.66 -33.05
C VAL A 427 1.99 7.23 -32.56
N VAL A 428 3.18 6.65 -32.58
CA VAL A 428 3.47 5.34 -32.01
C VAL A 428 4.67 5.42 -31.09
N LEU A 429 4.74 4.49 -30.15
CA LEU A 429 5.93 4.29 -29.35
C LEU A 429 6.72 3.10 -29.92
N LYS A 430 7.96 3.35 -30.36
CA LYS A 430 8.84 2.31 -30.90
C LYS A 430 10.23 2.44 -30.28
N ASN A 431 10.68 1.39 -29.60
CA ASN A 431 11.94 1.36 -28.84
C ASN A 431 11.97 2.51 -27.79
N GLY A 432 10.89 2.67 -27.03
CA GLY A 432 10.71 3.72 -26.02
C GLY A 432 10.50 5.14 -26.57
N ARG A 433 10.73 5.40 -27.86
CA ARG A 433 10.67 6.74 -28.45
C ARG A 433 9.38 6.99 -29.22
N MET A 434 8.85 8.18 -29.07
CA MET A 434 7.67 8.67 -29.79
C MET A 434 8.03 8.96 -31.25
N LYS A 435 7.26 8.39 -32.18
CA LYS A 435 7.47 8.58 -33.63
C LYS A 435 6.15 8.75 -34.35
N ILE A 436 6.16 9.52 -35.43
CA ILE A 436 5.02 9.57 -36.37
C ILE A 436 5.13 8.35 -37.31
N LYS A 437 4.17 7.43 -37.23
CA LYS A 437 4.12 6.24 -38.09
C LYS A 437 3.46 6.53 -39.43
N LYS A 438 2.36 7.29 -39.40
CA LYS A 438 1.53 7.57 -40.57
C LYS A 438 0.79 8.88 -40.37
N ILE A 439 0.35 9.50 -41.45
CA ILE A 439 -0.42 10.74 -41.43
C ILE A 439 -1.66 10.53 -42.30
N TYR A 440 -2.83 10.87 -41.77
CA TYR A 440 -4.10 10.79 -42.50
C TYR A 440 -4.60 12.17 -42.90
N VAL A 441 -5.05 12.30 -44.15
CA VAL A 441 -5.57 13.56 -44.70
C VAL A 441 -7.10 13.55 -44.69
N GLY A 442 -7.69 14.69 -44.31
CA GLY A 442 -9.10 15.01 -44.52
C GLY A 442 -9.86 15.32 -43.25
N ARG A 443 -11.19 15.22 -43.31
CA ARG A 443 -12.06 15.42 -42.15
C ARG A 443 -11.75 14.40 -41.05
N ARG A 444 -11.83 14.83 -39.79
CA ARG A 444 -11.49 14.05 -38.60
C ARG A 444 -12.10 12.64 -38.60
N LYS A 445 -13.42 12.51 -38.76
CA LYS A 445 -14.10 11.21 -38.82
C LYS A 445 -13.58 10.30 -39.95
N THR A 446 -13.24 10.85 -41.12
CA THR A 446 -12.66 10.07 -42.22
C THR A 446 -11.26 9.57 -41.89
N ALA A 447 -10.44 10.40 -41.21
CA ALA A 447 -9.12 10.00 -40.74
C ALA A 447 -9.21 8.89 -39.68
N TRP A 448 -10.17 8.96 -38.75
CA TRP A 448 -10.43 7.93 -37.75
C TRP A 448 -10.75 6.58 -38.37
N LYS A 449 -11.66 6.51 -39.36
CA LYS A 449 -11.97 5.27 -40.06
C LYS A 449 -10.75 4.64 -40.73
N LYS A 450 -9.92 5.46 -41.38
CA LYS A 450 -8.67 5.01 -42.01
C LYS A 450 -7.67 4.50 -40.97
N TYR A 451 -7.56 5.18 -39.83
CA TYR A 451 -6.72 4.77 -38.71
C TYR A 451 -7.16 3.42 -38.14
N ILE A 452 -8.43 3.28 -37.75
CA ILE A 452 -9.01 2.03 -37.26
C ILE A 452 -8.77 0.91 -38.27
N ALA A 453 -9.14 1.10 -39.55
CA ALA A 453 -8.92 0.10 -40.58
C ALA A 453 -7.44 -0.33 -40.72
N SER A 454 -6.50 0.60 -40.53
CA SER A 454 -5.06 0.27 -40.59
C SER A 454 -4.53 -0.48 -39.38
N THR A 455 -5.17 -0.32 -38.22
CA THR A 455 -4.80 -1.00 -36.97
C THR A 455 -5.19 -2.47 -37.02
N PHE A 456 -6.33 -2.79 -37.63
CA PHE A 456 -6.84 -4.17 -37.82
C PHE A 456 -6.30 -4.86 -39.08
N ASN A 457 -5.16 -4.41 -39.61
CA ASN A 457 -4.51 -5.12 -40.70
C ASN A 457 -4.04 -6.50 -40.20
N LYS A 458 -4.31 -7.57 -40.96
CA LYS A 458 -4.03 -8.96 -40.59
C LYS A 458 -2.56 -9.22 -40.25
N GLU A 459 -1.65 -8.45 -40.82
CA GLU A 459 -0.19 -8.53 -40.54
C GLU A 459 0.19 -8.11 -39.11
N LEU A 460 -0.71 -7.49 -38.33
CA LEU A 460 -0.42 -7.10 -36.96
C LEU A 460 -0.63 -8.23 -35.94
N HIS A 461 -1.26 -9.35 -36.31
CA HIS A 461 -1.49 -10.51 -35.44
C HIS A 461 -1.97 -10.13 -34.03
N MET A 462 -3.03 -9.33 -33.94
CA MET A 462 -3.55 -8.82 -32.66
C MET A 462 -4.15 -9.94 -31.80
N ASP A 463 -3.83 -9.96 -30.51
CA ASP A 463 -4.56 -10.73 -29.50
C ASP A 463 -5.94 -10.10 -29.30
N LYS A 464 -6.99 -10.89 -29.57
CA LYS A 464 -8.39 -10.43 -29.56
C LYS A 464 -9.04 -10.45 -28.18
N LYS A 465 -8.32 -10.88 -27.14
CA LYS A 465 -8.83 -10.90 -25.76
C LYS A 465 -9.14 -9.51 -25.23
N MET A 466 -8.30 -8.52 -25.54
CA MET A 466 -8.38 -7.20 -24.94
C MET A 466 -7.87 -6.09 -25.87
N LEU A 467 -8.69 -5.05 -26.04
CA LEU A 467 -8.34 -3.81 -26.73
C LEU A 467 -8.67 -2.62 -25.84
N PHE A 468 -7.67 -1.77 -25.60
CA PHE A 468 -7.88 -0.47 -25.00
C PHE A 468 -8.20 0.56 -26.08
N ILE A 469 -9.29 1.30 -25.86
CA ILE A 469 -9.61 2.53 -26.56
C ILE A 469 -9.39 3.66 -25.57
N THR A 470 -8.17 4.22 -25.60
CA THR A 470 -7.79 5.30 -24.70
C THR A 470 -8.02 6.65 -25.38
N TYR A 471 -8.65 7.62 -24.72
CA TYR A 471 -9.08 8.86 -25.37
C TYR A 471 -8.96 10.10 -24.49
N ALA A 472 -8.89 11.26 -25.12
CA ALA A 472 -8.90 12.57 -24.47
C ALA A 472 -9.90 13.51 -25.17
N GLY A 473 -10.81 14.12 -24.41
CA GLY A 473 -11.75 15.12 -24.91
C GLY A 473 -12.63 14.65 -26.07
N LEU A 474 -13.13 13.40 -26.03
CA LEU A 474 -14.13 12.88 -26.97
C LEU A 474 -15.51 12.89 -26.35
N THR A 475 -16.52 13.17 -27.17
CA THR A 475 -17.92 13.07 -26.74
C THR A 475 -18.40 11.63 -26.72
N ASN A 476 -19.47 11.36 -25.98
CA ASN A 476 -20.10 10.02 -25.94
C ASN A 476 -20.54 9.54 -27.33
N ASP A 477 -20.98 10.44 -28.21
CA ASP A 477 -21.39 10.07 -29.57
C ASP A 477 -20.19 9.74 -30.46
N GLU A 478 -19.08 10.45 -30.29
CA GLU A 478 -17.82 10.14 -30.98
C GLU A 478 -17.26 8.79 -30.54
N LEU A 479 -17.30 8.49 -29.24
CA LEU A 479 -16.91 7.18 -28.72
C LEU A 479 -17.79 6.07 -29.30
N LYS A 480 -19.12 6.24 -29.33
CA LYS A 480 -20.03 5.27 -29.95
C LYS A 480 -19.72 5.04 -31.43
N GLU A 481 -19.39 6.09 -32.18
CA GLU A 481 -18.98 5.96 -33.59
C GLU A 481 -17.67 5.18 -33.73
N ILE A 482 -16.66 5.47 -32.89
CA ILE A 482 -15.39 4.75 -32.88
C ILE A 482 -15.62 3.27 -32.53
N THR A 483 -16.40 3.00 -31.49
CA THR A 483 -16.77 1.64 -31.08
C THR A 483 -17.42 0.87 -32.22
N LYS A 484 -18.39 1.50 -32.90
CA LYS A 484 -19.07 0.88 -34.04
C LYS A 484 -18.07 0.49 -35.13
N GLU A 485 -17.20 1.42 -35.53
CA GLU A 485 -16.19 1.15 -36.55
C GLU A 485 -15.19 0.05 -36.13
N VAL A 486 -14.78 0.01 -34.85
CA VAL A 486 -13.92 -1.04 -34.30
C VAL A 486 -14.62 -2.41 -34.35
N ARG A 487 -15.87 -2.49 -33.88
CA ARG A 487 -16.67 -3.73 -33.87
C ARG A 487 -16.99 -4.23 -35.27
N GLU A 488 -17.06 -3.35 -36.27
CA GLU A 488 -17.21 -3.73 -37.68
C GLU A 488 -15.93 -4.34 -38.28
N LYS A 489 -14.75 -4.09 -37.69
CA LYS A 489 -13.48 -4.66 -38.19
C LYS A 489 -13.21 -6.07 -37.69
N ASP A 490 -13.45 -6.32 -36.41
CA ASP A 490 -13.17 -7.63 -35.82
C ASP A 490 -13.98 -7.85 -34.54
N ALA A 491 -14.17 -9.13 -34.20
CA ALA A 491 -14.77 -9.56 -32.95
C ALA A 491 -13.71 -9.57 -31.84
N ILE A 492 -13.64 -8.46 -31.09
CA ILE A 492 -12.82 -8.34 -29.88
C ILE A 492 -13.64 -8.75 -28.67
N GLU A 493 -13.09 -9.61 -27.81
CA GLU A 493 -13.80 -10.10 -26.63
C GLU A 493 -14.09 -8.94 -25.68
N ASN A 494 -13.04 -8.25 -25.23
CA ASN A 494 -13.16 -7.15 -24.28
C ASN A 494 -12.60 -5.84 -24.86
N ILE A 495 -13.44 -4.81 -24.91
CA ILE A 495 -13.02 -3.45 -25.24
C ILE A 495 -13.09 -2.61 -23.98
N ILE A 496 -11.94 -2.10 -23.54
CA ILE A 496 -11.84 -1.24 -22.38
C ILE A 496 -11.75 0.21 -22.86
N TYR A 497 -12.70 1.03 -22.44
CA TYR A 497 -12.69 2.47 -22.70
C TYR A 497 -12.00 3.15 -21.54
N GLN A 498 -10.97 3.90 -21.86
CA GLN A 498 -10.18 4.56 -20.83
C GLN A 498 -9.99 6.02 -21.20
N LYS A 499 -10.32 6.92 -20.27
CA LYS A 499 -9.92 8.31 -20.44
C LYS A 499 -8.43 8.41 -20.10
N ALA A 500 -7.65 9.06 -20.96
CA ALA A 500 -6.25 9.35 -20.68
C ALA A 500 -6.17 10.24 -19.44
N SER A 501 -5.20 10.00 -18.56
CA SER A 501 -4.98 10.80 -17.35
C SER A 501 -4.73 12.26 -17.73
N PRO A 502 -5.04 13.22 -16.86
CA PRO A 502 -4.68 14.62 -17.05
C PRO A 502 -3.23 14.81 -17.55
N ALA A 503 -2.24 14.16 -16.91
CA ALA A 503 -0.84 14.26 -17.31
C ALA A 503 -0.56 13.77 -18.73
N VAL A 504 -1.29 12.76 -19.22
CA VAL A 504 -1.19 12.29 -20.61
C VAL A 504 -1.98 13.20 -21.56
N ALA A 505 -3.18 13.62 -21.17
CA ALA A 505 -4.13 14.35 -22.00
C ALA A 505 -3.66 15.76 -22.36
N ILE A 506 -3.01 16.48 -21.44
CA ILE A 506 -2.47 17.83 -21.72
C ILE A 506 -1.40 17.82 -22.83
N ASN A 507 -0.75 16.68 -23.06
CA ASN A 507 0.27 16.53 -24.09
C ASN A 507 -0.34 16.23 -25.47
N CYS A 508 -1.49 15.54 -25.53
CA CYS A 508 -2.08 15.06 -26.78
C CYS A 508 -3.34 15.82 -27.23
N GLY A 509 -4.00 16.51 -26.31
CA GLY A 509 -5.15 17.37 -26.58
C GLY A 509 -6.47 16.63 -26.84
N PRO A 510 -7.58 17.39 -26.91
CA PRO A 510 -8.91 16.85 -27.17
C PRO A 510 -9.02 16.27 -28.58
N GLY A 511 -9.92 15.30 -28.74
CA GLY A 511 -10.12 14.61 -30.00
C GLY A 511 -9.08 13.53 -30.32
N THR A 512 -8.14 13.28 -29.41
CA THR A 512 -7.14 12.20 -29.55
C THR A 512 -7.71 10.90 -29.03
N PHE A 513 -7.47 9.80 -29.76
CA PHE A 513 -7.66 8.46 -29.21
C PHE A 513 -6.63 7.46 -29.74
N GLY A 514 -6.41 6.42 -28.96
CA GLY A 514 -5.51 5.33 -29.26
C GLY A 514 -6.21 3.99 -29.28
N LEU A 515 -5.56 3.04 -29.96
CA LEU A 515 -5.92 1.64 -29.98
C LEU A 515 -4.69 0.87 -29.49
N LEU A 516 -4.81 0.19 -28.36
CA LEU A 516 -3.70 -0.45 -27.68
C LEU A 516 -4.04 -1.90 -27.35
N PHE A 517 -3.13 -2.81 -27.71
CA PHE A 517 -3.35 -4.25 -27.62
C PHE A 517 -2.02 -5.00 -27.55
N ALA A 518 -2.07 -6.26 -27.11
CA ALA A 518 -0.94 -7.19 -27.23
C ALA A 518 -0.99 -7.91 -28.58
N LYS A 519 0.17 -8.20 -29.17
CA LYS A 519 0.28 -9.13 -30.29
C LYS A 519 0.21 -10.57 -29.80
N MET A 520 -0.32 -11.46 -30.63
CA MET A 520 -0.11 -12.89 -30.47
C MET A 520 1.38 -13.20 -30.63
N ASP A 521 1.88 -14.16 -29.87
CA ASP A 521 3.21 -14.71 -30.12
C ASP A 521 3.22 -15.35 -31.52
N ASP A 522 4.23 -15.01 -32.31
CA ASP A 522 4.56 -15.78 -33.52
C ASP A 522 5.12 -17.12 -33.02
N GLU A 523 4.27 -18.15 -32.88
CA GLU A 523 4.74 -19.55 -32.76
C GLU A 523 5.53 -19.99 -33.99
#